data_AF-A0A399ZVX0-F1
#
_entry.id   AF-A0A399ZVX0-F1
#
_cell.length_a   1.000
_cell.length_b   1.000
_cell.length_c   1.000
_cell.angle_alpha   90.00
_cell.angle_beta   90.00
_cell.angle_gamma   90.00
#
_symmetry.space_group_name_H-M   'P 1'
#
loop_
_entity.id
_entity.type
_entity.pdbx_description
1 polymer ?
#
loop_
_entity_poly.entity_id
_entity_poly.type
_entity_poly.pdbx_seq_one_letter_code
_entity_poly.pdbx_strand_id
1 'polypeptide(L)'
;SIVDDSVQFYFAPLSRGTLAENATLQFRRAPLTVHCLDCQEIFSARAPLPFECPHCGGVSLRVEGGRDFYIESIEVTDEAAGD
;
A
#
# COMPACT_ATOMS: atom_id res chain seq x y z
N SER A 1 8.95 4.03 -2.28
CA SER A 1 9.43 2.62 -2.15
C SER A 1 10.20 2.31 -3.40
N ILE A 2 11.07 1.30 -3.45
CA ILE A 2 11.55 0.81 -4.75
C ILE A 2 10.36 0.48 -5.68
N VAL A 3 9.28 -0.09 -5.12
CA VAL A 3 8.04 -0.38 -5.86
C VAL A 3 7.35 0.88 -6.36
N ASP A 4 6.95 1.80 -5.47
CA ASP A 4 6.27 3.07 -5.82
C ASP A 4 7.05 3.85 -6.89
N ASP A 5 8.37 4.00 -6.72
CA ASP A 5 9.23 4.77 -7.61
C ASP A 5 9.34 4.09 -8.99
N SER A 6 9.43 2.76 -9.02
CA SER A 6 9.44 1.98 -10.27
C SER A 6 8.11 2.09 -11.01
N VAL A 7 6.98 1.91 -10.30
CA VAL A 7 5.65 2.01 -10.91
C VAL A 7 5.43 3.42 -11.45
N GLN A 8 5.77 4.47 -10.70
CA GLN A 8 5.67 5.85 -11.15
C GLN A 8 6.54 6.11 -12.39
N PHE A 9 7.77 5.60 -12.39
CA PHE A 9 8.70 5.75 -13.52
C PHE A 9 8.19 5.09 -14.80
N TYR A 10 7.63 3.88 -14.71
CA TYR A 10 7.10 3.18 -15.88
C TYR A 10 5.71 3.68 -16.30
N PHE A 11 4.91 4.21 -15.38
CA PHE A 11 3.57 4.71 -15.70
C PHE A 11 3.60 5.86 -16.69
N ALA A 12 4.46 6.86 -16.47
CA ALA A 12 4.54 8.05 -17.31
C ALA A 12 4.76 7.75 -18.81
N PRO A 13 5.75 6.94 -19.23
CA PRO A 13 5.92 6.62 -20.64
C PRO A 13 4.80 5.73 -21.20
N LEU A 14 4.17 4.89 -20.37
CA LEU A 14 3.07 4.00 -20.77
C LEU A 14 1.73 4.73 -20.93
N SER A 15 1.51 5.83 -20.20
CA SER A 15 0.24 6.58 -20.25
C SER A 15 0.19 7.62 -21.36
N ARG A 16 1.32 7.94 -22.01
CA ARG A 16 1.37 8.91 -23.13
C ARG A 16 0.43 8.53 -24.27
N GLY A 17 -0.33 9.50 -24.77
CA GLY A 17 -1.32 9.33 -25.82
C GLY A 17 -2.62 8.64 -25.35
N THR A 18 -2.83 8.48 -24.05
CA THR A 18 -4.06 7.91 -23.47
C THR A 18 -4.80 8.96 -22.63
N LEU A 19 -6.04 8.66 -22.22
CA LEU A 19 -6.79 9.51 -21.27
C LEU A 19 -6.10 9.66 -19.91
N ALA A 20 -5.18 8.75 -19.57
CA ALA A 20 -4.41 8.79 -18.33
C ALA A 20 -3.08 9.54 -18.47
N GLU A 21 -2.84 10.18 -19.61
CA GLU A 21 -1.67 11.05 -19.77
C GLU A 21 -1.70 12.14 -18.70
N ASN A 22 -0.57 12.36 -18.03
CA ASN A 22 -0.44 13.27 -16.88
C ASN A 22 -1.25 12.89 -15.63
N ALA A 23 -1.87 11.71 -15.56
CA ALA A 23 -2.52 11.25 -14.33
C ALA A 23 -1.50 11.12 -13.18
N THR A 24 -1.94 11.48 -11.97
CA THR A 24 -1.12 11.38 -10.76
C THR A 24 -1.39 10.05 -10.06
N LEU A 25 -0.33 9.29 -9.75
CA LEU A 25 -0.46 8.07 -8.94
C LEU A 25 -0.29 8.40 -7.47
N GLN A 26 -1.27 7.99 -6.66
CA GLN A 26 -1.21 8.10 -5.21
C GLN A 26 -1.06 6.72 -4.58
N PHE A 27 0.09 6.45 -3.98
CA PHE A 27 0.38 5.18 -3.33
C PHE A 27 0.02 5.24 -1.85
N ARG A 28 -0.81 4.30 -1.39
CA ARG A 28 -1.09 4.10 0.03
C ARG A 28 -0.55 2.75 0.47
N ARG A 29 0.25 2.75 1.54
CA ARG A 29 0.70 1.51 2.17
C ARG A 29 -0.20 1.17 3.34
N ALA A 30 -0.96 0.09 3.16
CA ALA A 30 -1.67 -0.55 4.26
C ALA A 30 -0.66 -1.07 5.31
N PRO A 31 -0.99 -0.99 6.60
CA PRO A 31 -0.20 -1.68 7.62
C PRO A 31 -0.26 -3.19 7.39
N LEU A 32 0.78 -3.88 7.83
CA LEU A 32 0.85 -5.32 7.91
C LEU A 32 0.03 -5.80 9.11
N THR A 33 -0.65 -6.92 8.97
CA THR A 33 -1.24 -7.61 10.12
C THR A 33 -0.16 -8.53 10.70
N VAL A 34 0.00 -8.52 12.03
CA VAL A 34 0.97 -9.35 12.74
C VAL A 34 0.22 -10.11 13.82
N HIS A 35 0.41 -11.42 13.85
CA HIS A 35 -0.13 -12.31 14.86
C HIS A 35 1.01 -12.75 15.80
N CYS A 36 0.91 -12.42 17.08
CA CYS A 36 1.81 -12.92 18.10
C CYS A 36 1.42 -14.34 18.49
N LEU A 37 2.32 -15.30 18.31
CA LEU A 37 2.07 -16.70 18.66
C LEU A 37 2.21 -16.97 20.17
N ASP A 38 2.81 -16.06 20.93
CA ASP A 38 2.98 -16.21 22.38
C ASP A 38 1.70 -15.83 23.15
N CYS A 39 1.03 -14.73 22.78
CA CYS A 39 -0.22 -14.29 23.41
C CYS A 39 -1.47 -14.37 22.52
N GLN A 40 -1.32 -14.80 21.26
CA GLN A 40 -2.38 -14.92 20.25
C GLN A 40 -3.00 -13.59 19.81
N GLU A 41 -2.43 -12.45 20.19
CA GLU A 41 -2.97 -11.15 19.75
C GLU A 41 -2.57 -10.78 18.33
N ILE A 42 -3.53 -10.17 17.63
CA ILE A 42 -3.37 -9.67 16.27
C ILE A 42 -3.32 -8.15 16.31
N PHE A 43 -2.27 -7.56 15.74
CA PHE A 43 -2.06 -6.12 15.72
C PHE A 43 -1.50 -5.64 14.38
N SER A 44 -1.69 -4.36 14.09
CA SER A 44 -1.15 -3.73 12.88
C SER A 44 0.27 -3.20 13.10
N ALA A 45 1.17 -3.46 12.16
CA ALA A 45 2.53 -2.93 12.16
C ALA A 45 2.90 -2.30 10.81
N ARG A 46 3.84 -1.36 10.81
CA ARG A 46 4.47 -0.85 9.59
C ARG A 46 5.91 -1.30 9.56
N ALA A 47 6.51 -1.41 8.36
CA ALA A 47 7.93 -1.70 8.25
C ALA A 47 8.78 -0.53 8.81
N PRO A 48 9.91 -0.80 9.50
CA PRO A 48 10.39 -2.13 9.89
C PRO A 48 9.51 -2.77 10.96
N LEU A 49 9.36 -4.10 10.89
CA LEU A 49 8.54 -4.84 11.86
C LEU A 49 9.13 -4.74 13.27
N PRO A 50 8.28 -4.72 14.31
CA PRO A 50 8.75 -4.74 15.68
C PRO A 50 9.44 -6.07 15.99
N PHE A 51 10.42 -6.03 16.90
CA PHE A 51 11.12 -7.22 17.37
C PHE A 51 10.36 -7.98 18.46
N GLU A 52 9.39 -7.32 19.12
CA GLU A 52 8.60 -7.86 20.22
C GLU A 52 7.12 -7.48 20.09
N CYS A 53 6.25 -8.30 20.67
CA CYS A 53 4.82 -8.04 20.76
C CYS A 53 4.57 -6.89 21.74
N PRO A 54 3.82 -5.83 21.34
CA PRO A 54 3.54 -4.71 22.23
C PRO A 54 2.59 -5.07 23.38
N HIS A 55 1.94 -6.23 23.32
CA HIS A 55 0.98 -6.68 24.33
C HIS A 55 1.60 -7.56 25.42
N CYS A 56 2.59 -8.39 25.08
CA CYS A 56 3.17 -9.37 26.01
C CYS A 56 4.70 -9.40 26.07
N GLY A 57 5.41 -8.68 25.19
CA GLY A 57 6.87 -8.73 25.05
C GLY A 57 7.41 -10.01 24.40
N GLY A 58 6.54 -10.90 23.93
CA GLY A 58 6.92 -12.12 23.20
C GLY A 58 7.54 -11.83 21.84
N VAL A 59 8.40 -12.72 21.35
CA VAL A 59 9.15 -12.54 20.09
C VAL A 59 8.68 -13.45 18.97
N SER A 60 7.76 -14.37 19.27
CA SER A 60 7.17 -15.27 18.27
C SER A 60 6.13 -14.52 17.45
N LEU A 61 6.56 -13.73 16.47
CA LEU A 61 5.68 -12.93 15.61
C LEU A 61 5.54 -13.53 14.22
N ARG A 62 4.29 -13.66 13.74
CA ARG A 62 3.96 -14.08 12.38
C ARG A 62 3.31 -12.93 11.63
N VAL A 63 3.87 -12.55 10.48
CA VAL A 63 3.23 -11.58 9.58
C VAL A 63 2.14 -12.26 8.77
N GLU A 64 0.96 -11.65 8.73
CA GLU A 64 -0.18 -12.05 7.95
C GLU A 64 -0.55 -10.92 6.95
N GLY A 65 -0.76 -11.28 5.68
CA GLY A 65 -1.09 -10.32 4.63
C GLY A 65 0.08 -9.43 4.16
N GLY A 66 -0.26 -8.27 3.57
CA GLY A 66 0.72 -7.25 3.18
C GLY A 66 1.46 -7.48 1.86
N ARG A 67 1.00 -8.44 1.06
CA ARG A 67 1.57 -8.77 -0.27
C ARG A 67 0.70 -8.28 -1.43
N ASP A 68 -0.39 -7.59 -1.12
CA ASP A 68 -1.36 -7.16 -2.10
C ASP A 68 -0.98 -5.79 -2.66
N PHE A 69 -1.01 -5.68 -3.98
CA PHE A 69 -0.87 -4.42 -4.71
C PHE A 69 -2.01 -4.35 -5.71
N TYR A 70 -2.94 -3.43 -5.49
CA TYR A 70 -4.15 -3.27 -6.30
C TYR A 70 -4.53 -1.81 -6.43
N ILE A 71 -5.33 -1.49 -7.45
CA ILE A 71 -5.94 -0.17 -7.61
C ILE A 71 -7.18 -0.12 -6.72
N GLU A 72 -7.19 0.79 -5.77
CA GLU A 72 -8.32 0.99 -4.87
C GLU A 72 -9.41 1.86 -5.51
N SER A 73 -9.03 2.92 -6.21
CA SER A 73 -9.93 3.85 -6.87
C SER A 73 -9.28 4.52 -8.07
N ILE A 74 -10.10 4.97 -9.02
CA ILE A 74 -9.70 5.84 -10.13
C ILE A 74 -10.64 7.03 -10.12
N GLU A 75 -10.09 8.24 -10.04
CA GLU A 75 -10.83 9.48 -10.16
C GLU A 75 -10.68 10.02 -11.59
N VAL A 76 -11.79 10.44 -12.19
CA VAL A 76 -11.85 10.95 -13.57
C VAL A 76 -12.67 12.24 -13.57
N THR A 77 -12.16 13.27 -14.22
CA THR A 77 -12.89 14.52 -14.46
C THR A 77 -13.62 14.44 -15.79
N ASP A 78 -14.91 14.79 -15.79
CA ASP A 78 -15.74 14.86 -17.00
C ASP A 78 -15.74 16.32 -17.52
N GLU A 79 -15.39 16.55 -18.77
CA GLU A 79 -15.41 17.89 -19.39
C GLU A 79 -16.82 18.30 -19.89
N ALA A 80 -17.86 17.50 -19.62
CA ALA A 80 -19.24 17.75 -20.08
C ALA A 80 -20.12 18.56 -19.10
N ALA A 81 -19.52 19.32 -18.17
CA ALA A 81 -20.25 20.25 -17.29
C ALA A 81 -19.61 21.65 -17.32
N GLY A 82 -19.48 22.22 -18.52
CA GLY A 82 -19.34 23.66 -18.71
C GLY A 82 -20.72 24.29 -18.83
N ASP A 83 -21.02 25.25 -17.95
CA ASP A 83 -22.11 26.24 -18.08
C ASP A 83 -21.84 27.18 -19.27
#